data_AF-A0A7R9PFS6-F1
#
_entry.id   AF-A0A7R9PFS6-F1
#
_cell.length_a   1.000
_cell.length_b   1.000
_cell.length_c   1.000
_cell.angle_alpha   90.00
_cell.angle_beta   90.00
_cell.angle_gamma   90.00
#
_symmetry.space_group_name_H-M   'P 1'
#
loop_
_entity.id
_entity.type
_entity.pdbx_description
1 polymer ?
#
loop_
_entity_poly.entity_id
_entity_poly.type
_entity_poly.pdbx_seq_one_letter_code
_entity_poly.pdbx_strand_id
1 'polypeptide(L)'
;VLVHRFCPSVVADSVEDSLVTWLLVGVCSPHYFRNPYLIAKIIEVLFVVNPGIQPRTEQLHARIMAHPISETQLPSCLMKFYTDVETTGSSSEFYDKFTIRYHISLILKGMWDNPVHRQAIVNESKSGKQFVKFINMLMNDTTFLLDESLESLKRIHEVQELMADTDTWTQTPRDQQQIRQRQLTADERQCRSYLTLAKETVDMFHYLTVDIKEPFLRPELVDRLAAMLNFNLQQLCGPKCKA
;
A
#
# COMPACT_ATOMS: atom_id res chain seq x y z
N VAL A 1 12.35 -1.76 15.28
CA VAL A 1 12.31 -2.83 14.25
C VAL A 1 12.98 -4.13 14.72
N LEU A 2 14.24 -4.12 15.16
CA LEU A 2 14.94 -5.35 15.60
C LEU A 2 14.32 -6.01 16.84
N VAL A 3 14.02 -5.26 17.91
CA VAL A 3 13.45 -5.84 19.15
C VAL A 3 12.07 -6.48 18.92
N HIS A 4 11.24 -5.89 18.06
CA HIS A 4 9.93 -6.44 17.69
C HIS A 4 10.03 -7.77 16.91
N ARG A 5 11.07 -7.95 16.07
CA ARG A 5 11.25 -9.19 15.32
C ARG A 5 11.70 -10.36 16.19
N PHE A 6 12.45 -10.10 17.27
CA PHE A 6 13.05 -11.16 18.08
C PHE A 6 12.33 -11.42 19.42
N CYS A 7 11.66 -10.41 20.01
CA CYS A 7 10.91 -10.55 21.28
C CYS A 7 9.60 -9.73 21.32
N PRO A 8 8.59 -10.06 20.50
CA PRO A 8 7.36 -9.26 20.39
C PRO A 8 6.52 -9.20 21.69
N SER A 9 6.54 -10.25 22.52
CA SER A 9 5.80 -10.27 23.80
C SER A 9 6.36 -9.29 24.83
N VAL A 10 7.69 -9.18 24.95
CA VAL A 10 8.35 -8.24 25.88
C VAL A 10 8.02 -6.80 25.52
N VAL A 11 7.94 -6.49 24.21
CA VAL A 11 7.52 -5.16 23.74
C VAL A 11 6.04 -4.93 24.05
N ALA A 12 5.16 -5.90 23.79
CA ALA A 12 3.74 -5.75 24.11
C ALA A 12 3.50 -5.46 25.60
N ASP A 13 4.25 -6.11 26.50
CA ASP A 13 4.10 -5.96 27.95
C ASP A 13 4.82 -4.72 28.52
N SER A 14 5.88 -4.23 27.86
CA SER A 14 6.71 -3.12 28.36
C SER A 14 6.39 -1.75 27.72
N VAL A 15 5.57 -1.72 26.67
CA VAL A 15 5.19 -0.46 26.03
C VAL A 15 4.18 0.28 26.91
N GLU A 16 4.62 1.39 27.48
CA GLU A 16 3.78 2.32 28.22
C GLU A 16 2.85 3.11 27.30
N ASP A 17 1.72 3.59 27.83
CA ASP A 17 0.76 4.42 27.10
C ASP A 17 1.37 5.75 26.60
N SER A 18 2.43 6.21 27.26
CA SER A 18 3.26 7.36 26.85
C SER A 18 3.87 7.14 25.46
N LEU A 19 4.35 5.93 25.17
CA LEU A 19 4.92 5.59 23.86
C LEU A 19 3.85 5.42 22.80
N VAL A 20 2.68 4.84 23.13
CA VAL A 20 1.53 4.78 22.22
C VAL A 20 1.12 6.20 21.79
N THR A 21 1.01 7.10 22.77
CA THR A 21 0.71 8.51 22.53
C THR A 21 1.77 9.15 21.63
N TRP A 22 3.06 8.89 21.90
CA TRP A 22 4.16 9.42 21.10
C TRP A 22 4.13 8.93 19.64
N LEU A 23 3.85 7.65 19.40
CA LEU A 23 3.71 7.10 18.05
C LEU A 23 2.55 7.78 17.30
N LEU A 24 1.40 7.93 17.95
CA LEU A 24 0.21 8.53 17.34
C LEU A 24 0.38 10.03 17.06
N VAL A 25 0.95 10.79 18.00
CA VAL A 25 1.34 12.20 17.79
C VAL A 25 2.38 12.30 16.68
N GLY A 26 3.29 11.32 16.61
CA GLY A 26 4.26 11.13 15.54
C GLY A 26 3.65 11.23 14.14
N VAL A 27 2.63 10.42 13.90
CA VAL A 27 1.90 10.37 12.63
C VAL A 27 0.98 11.58 12.44
N CYS A 28 0.29 12.01 13.50
CA CYS A 28 -0.77 13.02 13.39
C CYS A 28 -0.25 14.47 13.38
N SER A 29 0.97 14.69 13.86
CA SER A 29 1.61 16.01 13.89
C SER A 29 2.95 16.00 13.11
N PRO A 30 2.91 15.75 11.79
CA PRO A 30 4.12 15.56 10.99
C PRO A 30 5.01 16.83 10.96
N HIS A 31 4.44 18.01 11.23
CA HIS A 31 5.15 19.29 11.25
C HIS A 31 6.25 19.37 12.33
N TYR A 32 6.20 18.53 13.36
CA TYR A 32 7.27 18.45 14.36
C TYR A 32 8.48 17.62 13.89
N PHE A 33 8.34 16.87 12.80
CA PHE A 33 9.40 16.02 12.26
C PHE A 33 9.93 16.59 10.95
N ARG A 34 11.19 17.04 10.97
CA ARG A 34 11.88 17.51 9.76
C ARG A 34 12.11 16.41 8.74
N ASN A 35 12.21 15.15 9.21
CA ASN A 35 12.47 13.99 8.37
C ASN A 35 11.18 13.17 8.15
N PRO A 36 10.58 13.19 6.93
CA PRO A 36 9.36 12.44 6.65
C PRO A 36 9.54 10.91 6.75
N TYR A 37 10.76 10.41 6.59
CA TYR A 37 11.06 8.98 6.75
C TYR A 37 10.86 8.48 8.18
N LEU A 38 10.96 9.36 9.18
CA LEU A 38 10.68 8.97 10.55
C LEU A 38 9.20 8.63 10.72
N ILE A 39 8.31 9.41 10.09
CA ILE A 39 6.87 9.15 10.09
C ILE A 39 6.58 7.84 9.35
N ALA A 40 7.23 7.59 8.21
CA ALA A 40 7.13 6.32 7.50
C ALA A 40 7.52 5.12 8.38
N LYS A 41 8.57 5.26 9.21
CA LYS A 41 8.98 4.21 10.16
C LYS A 41 8.00 4.04 11.32
N ILE A 42 7.34 5.10 11.77
CA ILE A 42 6.27 5.00 12.77
C ILE A 42 5.07 4.27 12.16
N ILE A 43 4.69 4.59 10.92
CA ILE A 43 3.64 3.88 10.18
C ILE A 43 4.00 2.40 10.00
N GLU A 44 5.25 2.08 9.69
CA GLU A 44 5.74 0.69 9.63
C GLU A 44 5.55 -0.03 10.98
N VAL A 45 5.78 0.65 12.11
CA VAL A 45 5.50 0.08 13.44
C VAL A 45 4.00 -0.19 13.62
N LEU A 46 3.13 0.76 13.29
CA LEU A 46 1.67 0.57 13.37
C LEU A 46 1.20 -0.60 12.50
N PHE A 47 1.75 -0.72 11.30
CA PHE A 47 1.49 -1.83 10.39
C PHE A 47 1.94 -3.17 10.98
N VAL A 48 3.17 -3.25 11.49
CA VAL A 48 3.75 -4.47 12.03
C VAL A 48 3.05 -4.94 13.32
N VAL A 49 2.46 -4.01 14.09
CA VAL A 49 1.69 -4.31 15.31
C VAL A 49 0.31 -4.89 15.00
N ASN A 50 -0.19 -4.77 13.77
CA ASN A 50 -1.48 -5.35 13.36
C ASN A 50 -1.50 -6.88 13.61
N PRO A 51 -2.53 -7.44 14.28
CA PRO A 51 -2.62 -8.86 14.59
C PRO A 51 -2.60 -9.78 13.36
N GLY A 52 -3.08 -9.30 12.21
CA GLY A 52 -3.00 -10.02 10.94
C GLY A 52 -1.57 -10.17 10.40
N ILE A 53 -0.62 -9.36 10.90
CA ILE A 53 0.81 -9.40 10.55
C ILE A 53 1.62 -10.04 11.67
N GLN A 54 1.37 -9.65 12.91
CA GLN A 54 1.99 -10.22 14.11
C GLN A 54 0.91 -10.53 15.14
N PRO A 55 0.43 -11.78 15.23
CA PRO A 55 -0.60 -12.17 16.21
C PRO A 55 -0.20 -11.87 17.66
N ARG A 56 1.11 -11.87 17.96
CA ARG A 56 1.63 -11.64 19.32
C ARG A 56 1.52 -10.20 19.82
N THR A 57 1.10 -9.25 18.98
CA THR A 57 0.96 -7.84 19.36
C THR A 57 -0.49 -7.38 19.52
N GLU A 58 -1.44 -8.33 19.62
CA GLU A 58 -2.86 -8.05 19.76
C GLU A 58 -3.21 -7.04 20.87
N GLN A 59 -2.63 -7.20 22.05
CA GLN A 59 -2.89 -6.29 23.18
C GLN A 59 -2.38 -4.87 22.91
N LEU A 60 -1.20 -4.72 22.30
CA LEU A 60 -0.65 -3.41 21.94
C LEU A 60 -1.48 -2.76 20.83
N HIS A 61 -1.88 -3.54 19.82
CA HIS A 61 -2.77 -3.06 18.77
C HIS A 61 -4.11 -2.56 19.32
N ALA A 62 -4.72 -3.32 20.22
CA ALA A 62 -5.98 -2.94 20.86
C ALA A 62 -5.84 -1.60 21.61
N ARG A 63 -4.73 -1.40 22.34
CA ARG A 63 -4.43 -0.12 23.02
C ARG A 63 -4.24 1.04 22.04
N ILE A 64 -3.52 0.82 20.95
CA ILE A 64 -3.35 1.83 19.89
C ILE A 64 -4.71 2.22 19.31
N MET A 65 -5.54 1.25 18.94
CA MET A 65 -6.84 1.50 18.31
C MET A 65 -7.84 2.14 19.28
N ALA A 66 -7.80 1.81 20.57
CA ALA A 66 -8.65 2.44 21.60
C ALA A 66 -8.18 3.85 22.01
N HIS A 67 -7.04 4.32 21.50
CA HIS A 67 -6.51 5.62 21.87
C HIS A 67 -7.31 6.75 21.19
N PRO A 68 -7.67 7.85 21.88
CA PRO A 68 -8.49 8.92 21.30
C PRO A 68 -7.95 9.55 20.01
N ILE A 69 -6.61 9.68 19.90
CA ILE A 69 -5.96 10.15 18.66
C ILE A 69 -6.18 9.16 17.51
N SER A 70 -6.15 7.85 17.78
CA SER A 70 -6.42 6.82 16.77
C SER A 70 -7.85 6.89 16.28
N GLU A 71 -8.82 7.00 17.20
CA GLU A 71 -10.23 7.03 16.87
C GLU A 71 -10.64 8.26 16.04
N THR A 72 -9.96 9.40 16.25
CA THR A 72 -10.41 10.70 15.71
C THR A 72 -9.52 11.28 14.62
N GLN A 73 -8.20 11.15 14.72
CA GLN A 73 -7.25 11.86 13.85
C GLN A 73 -6.50 10.94 12.91
N LEU A 74 -6.11 9.76 13.40
CA LEU A 74 -5.21 8.86 12.67
C LEU A 74 -5.71 8.51 11.25
N PRO A 75 -7.01 8.21 11.00
CA PRO A 75 -7.47 7.93 9.64
C PRO A 75 -7.21 9.09 8.65
N SER A 76 -7.49 10.33 9.07
CA SER A 76 -7.26 11.53 8.27
C SER A 76 -5.75 11.73 8.00
N CYS A 77 -4.93 11.57 9.05
CA CYS A 77 -3.49 11.71 8.93
C CYS A 77 -2.85 10.65 8.03
N LEU A 78 -3.35 9.41 8.07
CA LEU A 78 -2.92 8.33 7.18
C LEU A 78 -3.26 8.62 5.71
N MET A 79 -4.49 9.07 5.40
CA MET A 79 -4.87 9.45 4.03
C MET A 79 -4.06 10.63 3.50
N LYS A 80 -3.77 11.61 4.36
CA LYS A 80 -2.90 12.73 4.03
C LYS A 80 -1.48 12.25 3.73
N PHE A 81 -0.89 11.42 4.59
CA PHE A 81 0.47 10.92 4.40
C PHE A 81 0.60 10.02 3.16
N TYR A 82 -0.45 9.24 2.85
CA TYR A 82 -0.55 8.46 1.60
C TYR A 82 -0.41 9.35 0.35
N THR A 83 -0.91 10.58 0.44
CA THR A 83 -0.81 11.57 -0.64
C THR A 83 0.56 12.25 -0.64
N ASP A 84 1.02 12.71 0.53
CA ASP A 84 2.23 13.53 0.67
C ASP A 84 3.52 12.76 0.28
N VAL A 85 3.54 11.43 0.46
CA VAL A 85 4.68 10.57 0.09
C VAL A 85 5.00 10.57 -1.43
N GLU A 86 4.10 11.11 -2.27
CA GLU A 86 4.41 11.27 -3.70
C GLU A 86 5.50 12.32 -3.95
N THR A 87 5.71 13.26 -3.01
CA THR A 87 6.55 14.45 -3.21
C THR A 87 7.92 14.40 -2.51
N THR A 88 8.29 13.27 -1.90
CA THR A 88 9.49 13.21 -1.02
C THR A 88 10.85 13.23 -1.74
N GLY A 89 10.88 13.12 -3.08
CA GLY A 89 11.98 13.60 -3.93
C GLY A 89 13.36 12.90 -3.88
N SER A 90 13.47 11.61 -4.22
CA SER A 90 14.68 10.97 -4.82
C SER A 90 14.39 9.59 -5.46
N SER A 91 15.31 9.06 -6.27
CA SER A 91 15.08 7.90 -7.16
C SER A 91 15.01 6.53 -6.48
N SER A 92 15.63 6.35 -5.30
CA SER A 92 15.44 5.14 -4.47
C SER A 92 14.08 5.12 -3.75
N GLU A 93 13.38 6.26 -3.70
CA GLU A 93 12.14 6.46 -2.93
C GLU A 93 10.91 5.92 -3.63
N PHE A 94 11.02 5.60 -4.92
CA PHE A 94 9.89 5.08 -5.69
C PHE A 94 9.33 3.78 -5.10
N TYR A 95 10.20 2.90 -4.60
CA TYR A 95 9.77 1.67 -3.93
C TYR A 95 9.37 1.90 -2.48
N ASP A 96 9.97 2.89 -1.82
CA ASP A 96 9.62 3.25 -0.44
C ASP A 96 8.19 3.81 -0.38
N LYS A 97 7.75 4.62 -1.35
CA LYS A 97 6.37 5.16 -1.35
C LYS A 97 5.32 4.06 -1.45
N PHE A 98 5.50 3.08 -2.34
CA PHE A 98 4.55 1.97 -2.47
C PHE A 98 4.53 1.08 -1.25
N THR A 99 5.69 0.87 -0.61
CA THR A 99 5.78 0.15 0.66
C THR A 99 5.03 0.89 1.77
N ILE A 100 5.20 2.21 1.87
CA ILE A 100 4.48 3.06 2.81
C ILE A 100 2.97 3.01 2.54
N ARG A 101 2.56 3.12 1.28
CA ARG A 101 1.16 3.04 0.87
C ARG A 101 0.54 1.69 1.19
N TYR A 102 1.27 0.61 0.96
CA TYR A 102 0.87 -0.74 1.37
C TYR A 102 0.61 -0.82 2.88
N HIS A 103 1.53 -0.31 3.70
CA HIS A 103 1.36 -0.27 5.16
C HIS A 103 0.10 0.51 5.56
N ILE A 104 -0.09 1.70 4.98
CA ILE A 104 -1.27 2.53 5.23
C ILE A 104 -2.55 1.79 4.82
N SER A 105 -2.56 1.11 3.66
CA SER A 105 -3.73 0.39 3.17
C SER A 105 -4.20 -0.69 4.13
N LEU A 106 -3.27 -1.45 4.70
CA LEU A 106 -3.62 -2.50 5.67
C LEU A 106 -4.03 -1.95 7.03
N ILE A 107 -3.46 -0.82 7.46
CA ILE A 107 -3.92 -0.14 8.67
C ILE A 107 -5.36 0.36 8.48
N LEU A 108 -5.64 1.05 7.37
CA LEU A 108 -6.98 1.57 7.06
C LEU A 108 -8.02 0.45 6.90
N LYS A 109 -7.63 -0.68 6.32
CA LYS A 109 -8.48 -1.87 6.23
C LYS A 109 -8.87 -2.41 7.61
N GLY A 110 -7.90 -2.57 8.52
CA GLY A 110 -8.19 -2.97 9.91
C GLY A 110 -9.05 -1.96 10.67
N MET A 111 -8.87 -0.67 10.39
CA MET A 111 -9.73 0.40 10.93
C MET A 111 -11.16 0.35 10.39
N TRP A 112 -11.34 -0.04 9.13
CA TRP A 112 -12.66 -0.10 8.51
C TRP A 112 -13.62 -1.06 9.21
N ASP A 113 -13.11 -2.15 9.77
CA ASP A 113 -13.91 -3.12 10.52
C ASP A 113 -14.42 -2.58 11.88
N ASN A 114 -13.80 -1.52 12.41
CA ASN A 114 -14.20 -0.88 13.64
C ASN A 114 -15.18 0.29 13.37
N PRO A 115 -16.38 0.30 13.96
CA PRO A 115 -17.39 1.35 13.69
C PRO A 115 -16.93 2.78 14.01
N VAL A 116 -16.13 2.98 15.05
CA VAL A 116 -15.64 4.30 15.46
C VAL A 116 -14.68 4.86 14.40
N HIS A 117 -13.70 4.06 13.99
CA HIS A 117 -12.73 4.46 12.98
C HIS A 117 -13.39 4.58 11.59
N ARG A 118 -14.32 3.69 11.24
CA ARG A 118 -15.12 3.81 10.01
C ARG A 118 -15.85 5.14 9.97
N GLN A 119 -16.47 5.56 11.07
CA GLN A 119 -17.16 6.84 11.12
C GLN A 119 -16.19 8.03 10.94
N ALA A 120 -14.97 7.95 11.47
CA ALA A 120 -13.94 8.95 11.25
C ALA A 120 -13.52 9.03 9.75
N ILE A 121 -13.36 7.88 9.08
CA ILE A 121 -13.09 7.82 7.63
C ILE A 121 -14.24 8.44 6.83
N VAL A 122 -15.49 8.11 7.17
CA VAL A 122 -16.69 8.69 6.54
C VAL A 122 -16.74 10.20 6.77
N ASN A 123 -16.38 10.69 7.95
CA ASN A 123 -16.34 12.11 8.23
C ASN A 123 -15.25 12.84 7.44
N GLU A 124 -14.07 12.24 7.30
CA GLU A 124 -13.00 12.78 6.44
C GLU A 124 -13.46 12.91 4.98
N SER A 125 -14.24 11.95 4.48
CA SER A 125 -14.77 12.01 3.11
C SER A 125 -15.66 13.24 2.84
N LYS A 126 -16.26 13.81 3.88
CA LYS A 126 -17.07 15.03 3.81
C LYS A 126 -16.22 16.31 3.77
N SER A 127 -14.95 16.27 4.19
CA SER A 127 -14.01 17.43 4.16
C SER A 127 -13.62 17.81 2.73
N GLY A 128 -13.81 16.88 1.79
CA GLY A 128 -13.72 17.05 0.35
C GLY A 128 -12.30 17.15 -0.19
N LYS A 129 -11.50 18.14 0.22
CA LYS A 129 -10.22 18.42 -0.47
C LYS A 129 -9.15 17.35 -0.25
N GLN A 130 -8.97 16.88 0.98
CA GLN A 130 -7.95 15.87 1.27
C GLN A 130 -8.38 14.49 0.78
N PHE A 131 -9.64 14.14 1.03
CA PHE A 131 -10.20 12.88 0.55
C PHE A 131 -10.14 12.76 -0.98
N VAL A 132 -10.48 13.81 -1.73
CA VAL A 132 -10.40 13.80 -3.20
C VAL A 132 -8.95 13.62 -3.68
N LYS A 133 -7.97 14.24 -3.02
CA LYS A 133 -6.55 14.01 -3.35
C LYS A 133 -6.13 12.57 -3.08
N PHE A 134 -6.56 12.02 -1.95
CA PHE A 134 -6.32 10.63 -1.59
C PHE A 134 -6.91 9.67 -2.62
N ILE A 135 -8.17 9.86 -3.03
CA ILE A 135 -8.81 9.06 -4.09
C ILE A 135 -8.07 9.21 -5.43
N ASN A 136 -7.64 10.42 -5.81
CA ASN A 136 -6.84 10.61 -7.01
C ASN A 136 -5.51 9.82 -6.94
N MET A 137 -4.85 9.77 -5.78
CA MET A 137 -3.65 8.95 -5.62
C MET A 137 -3.93 7.46 -5.69
N LEU A 138 -5.03 6.98 -5.11
CA LEU A 138 -5.44 5.58 -5.27
C LEU A 138 -5.69 5.23 -6.75
N MET A 139 -6.32 6.12 -7.52
CA MET A 139 -6.58 5.89 -8.95
C MET A 139 -5.28 5.82 -9.76
N ASN A 140 -4.35 6.73 -9.48
CA ASN A 140 -3.03 6.74 -10.12
C ASN A 140 -2.26 5.45 -9.80
N ASP A 141 -2.25 5.05 -8.54
CA ASP A 141 -1.56 3.84 -8.10
C ASP A 141 -2.17 2.58 -8.71
N THR A 142 -3.50 2.48 -8.74
CA THR A 142 -4.18 1.34 -9.36
C THR A 142 -3.82 1.22 -10.83
N THR A 143 -3.82 2.33 -11.56
CA THR A 143 -3.46 2.36 -12.99
C THR A 143 -2.01 1.94 -13.19
N PHE A 144 -1.07 2.55 -12.45
CA PHE A 144 0.35 2.25 -12.58
C PHE A 144 0.66 0.80 -12.20
N LEU A 145 0.18 0.34 -11.04
CA LEU A 145 0.53 -0.98 -10.51
C LEU A 145 -0.01 -2.11 -11.38
N LEU A 146 -1.22 -1.97 -11.93
CA LEU A 146 -1.78 -2.97 -12.83
C LEU A 146 -1.06 -2.99 -14.18
N ASP A 147 -0.72 -1.83 -14.74
CA ASP A 147 0.04 -1.76 -16.00
C ASP A 147 1.43 -2.40 -15.85
N GLU A 148 2.19 -2.00 -14.82
CA GLU A 148 3.52 -2.57 -14.53
C GLU A 148 3.48 -4.06 -14.18
N SER A 149 2.43 -4.51 -13.48
CA SER A 149 2.27 -5.94 -13.18
C SER A 149 2.11 -6.76 -14.46
N LEU A 150 1.28 -6.28 -15.39
CA LEU A 150 1.05 -6.98 -16.67
C LEU A 150 2.28 -6.93 -17.57
N GLU A 151 2.97 -5.79 -17.64
CA GLU A 151 4.22 -5.70 -18.40
C GLU A 151 5.30 -6.63 -17.82
N SER A 152 5.40 -6.69 -16.49
CA SER A 152 6.33 -7.61 -15.83
C SER A 152 5.95 -9.07 -16.08
N LEU A 153 4.67 -9.43 -16.07
CA LEU A 153 4.20 -10.78 -16.39
C LEU A 153 4.57 -11.18 -17.82
N LYS A 154 4.44 -10.25 -18.78
CA LYS A 154 4.83 -10.47 -20.16
C LYS A 154 6.32 -10.77 -20.27
N ARG A 155 7.18 -9.96 -19.64
CA ARG A 155 8.65 -10.20 -19.62
C ARG A 155 9.01 -11.55 -18.97
N ILE A 156 8.33 -11.91 -17.88
CA ILE A 156 8.48 -13.21 -17.22
C ILE A 156 8.13 -14.34 -18.21
N HIS A 157 6.99 -14.23 -18.89
CA HIS A 157 6.53 -15.24 -19.84
C HIS A 157 7.51 -15.40 -21.02
N GLU A 158 7.95 -14.29 -21.63
CA GLU A 158 8.93 -14.30 -22.73
C GLU A 158 10.23 -15.02 -22.34
N VAL A 159 10.77 -14.76 -21.14
CA VAL A 159 11.97 -15.44 -20.66
C VAL A 159 11.71 -16.91 -20.37
N GLN A 160 10.55 -17.26 -19.80
CA GLN A 160 10.17 -18.64 -19.53
C GLN A 160 9.98 -19.46 -20.82
N GLU A 161 9.38 -18.90 -21.88
CA GLU A 161 9.27 -19.55 -23.19
C GLU A 161 10.64 -19.80 -23.81
N LEU A 162 11.53 -18.81 -23.77
CA LEU A 162 12.90 -18.94 -24.25
C LEU A 162 13.70 -20.02 -23.49
N MET A 163 13.40 -20.23 -22.20
CA MET A 163 14.02 -21.28 -21.39
C MET A 163 13.38 -22.65 -21.63
N ALA A 164 12.09 -22.71 -21.99
CA ALA A 164 11.38 -23.93 -22.33
C ALA A 164 11.85 -24.53 -23.67
N ASP A 165 12.21 -23.68 -24.63
CA ASP A 165 12.89 -24.08 -25.86
C ASP A 165 14.35 -24.46 -25.56
N THR A 166 14.54 -25.74 -25.22
CA THR A 166 15.84 -26.27 -24.79
C THR A 166 16.90 -26.20 -25.89
N ASP A 167 16.51 -26.32 -27.15
CA ASP A 167 17.44 -26.29 -28.29
C ASP A 167 18.01 -24.88 -28.48
N THR A 168 17.15 -23.86 -28.45
CA THR A 168 17.57 -22.46 -28.54
C THR A 168 18.29 -21.99 -27.26
N TRP A 169 17.84 -22.46 -26.09
CA TRP A 169 18.43 -22.09 -24.82
C TRP A 169 19.86 -22.60 -24.67
N THR A 170 20.12 -23.86 -25.00
CA THR A 170 21.46 -24.47 -24.88
C THR A 170 22.49 -23.86 -25.84
N GLN A 171 22.04 -23.34 -26.98
CA GLN A 171 22.89 -22.61 -27.93
C GLN A 171 23.19 -21.16 -27.49
N THR A 172 22.40 -20.61 -26.57
CA THR A 172 22.62 -19.27 -26.03
C THR A 172 23.89 -19.25 -25.14
N PRO A 173 24.79 -18.24 -25.26
CA PRO A 173 25.98 -18.16 -24.41
C PRO A 173 25.64 -18.17 -22.91
N ARG A 174 26.46 -18.87 -22.10
CA ARG A 174 26.23 -19.01 -20.65
C ARG A 174 26.08 -17.67 -19.92
N ASP A 175 26.80 -16.63 -20.33
CA ASP A 175 26.68 -15.30 -19.73
C ASP A 175 25.30 -14.69 -19.98
N GLN A 176 24.75 -14.86 -21.18
CA GLN A 176 23.39 -14.39 -21.51
C GLN A 176 22.32 -15.21 -20.78
N GLN A 177 22.52 -16.52 -20.63
CA GLN A 177 21.63 -17.37 -19.82
C GLN A 177 21.59 -16.87 -18.37
N GLN A 178 22.75 -16.55 -17.78
CA GLN A 178 22.83 -16.05 -16.41
C GLN A 178 22.16 -14.68 -16.25
N ILE A 179 22.34 -13.77 -17.22
CA ILE A 179 21.68 -12.47 -17.22
C ILE A 179 20.15 -12.64 -17.27
N ARG A 180 19.64 -13.47 -18.18
CA ARG A 180 18.20 -13.74 -18.31
C ARG A 180 17.62 -14.38 -17.06
N GLN A 181 18.33 -15.32 -16.43
CA GLN A 181 17.88 -15.92 -15.17
C GLN A 181 17.81 -14.89 -14.04
N ARG A 182 18.79 -13.99 -13.93
CA ARG A 182 18.78 -12.91 -12.94
C ARG A 182 17.62 -11.94 -13.19
N GLN A 183 17.39 -11.59 -14.46
CA GLN A 183 16.28 -10.73 -14.88
C GLN A 183 14.93 -11.37 -14.51
N LEU A 184 14.73 -12.64 -14.82
CA LEU A 184 13.53 -13.40 -14.47
C LEU A 184 13.24 -13.33 -12.96
N THR A 185 14.23 -13.64 -12.12
CA THR A 185 14.06 -13.56 -10.66
C THR A 185 13.73 -12.14 -10.18
N ALA A 186 14.30 -11.12 -10.83
CA ALA A 186 14.01 -9.73 -10.49
C ALA A 186 12.58 -9.33 -10.88
N ASP A 187 12.15 -9.65 -12.10
CA ASP A 187 10.80 -9.40 -12.60
C ASP A 187 9.76 -10.16 -11.77
N GLU A 188 9.97 -11.44 -11.44
CA GLU A 188 9.04 -12.22 -10.61
C GLU A 188 8.82 -11.58 -9.23
N ARG A 189 9.90 -11.10 -8.60
CA ARG A 189 9.83 -10.42 -7.30
C ARG A 189 9.08 -9.10 -7.42
N GLN A 190 9.38 -8.30 -8.45
CA GLN A 190 8.76 -7.00 -8.67
C GLN A 190 7.28 -7.13 -9.01
N CYS A 191 6.93 -8.02 -9.94
CA CYS A 191 5.55 -8.37 -10.29
C CYS A 191 4.73 -8.76 -9.06
N ARG A 192 5.27 -9.64 -8.19
CA ARG A 192 4.57 -10.02 -6.96
C ARG A 192 4.30 -8.82 -6.05
N SER A 193 5.26 -7.91 -5.92
CA SER A 193 5.09 -6.70 -5.13
C SER A 193 3.99 -5.79 -5.69
N TYR A 194 3.99 -5.56 -7.00
CA TYR A 194 2.97 -4.72 -7.65
C TYR A 194 1.58 -5.32 -7.58
N LEU A 195 1.43 -6.62 -7.85
CA LEU A 195 0.13 -7.31 -7.75
C LEU A 195 -0.43 -7.29 -6.31
N THR A 196 0.44 -7.45 -5.31
CA THR A 196 0.03 -7.40 -3.90
C THR A 196 -0.54 -6.02 -3.57
N LEU A 197 0.14 -4.95 -3.96
CA LEU A 197 -0.33 -3.59 -3.70
C LEU A 197 -1.56 -3.22 -4.55
N ALA A 198 -1.59 -3.64 -5.82
CA ALA A 198 -2.75 -3.43 -6.70
C ALA A 198 -4.00 -4.05 -6.07
N LYS A 199 -3.90 -5.28 -5.56
CA LYS A 199 -4.98 -5.96 -4.86
C LYS A 199 -5.47 -5.16 -3.65
N GLU A 200 -4.58 -4.72 -2.76
CA GLU A 200 -5.00 -3.96 -1.57
C GLU A 200 -5.57 -2.58 -1.94
N THR A 201 -5.10 -1.96 -3.02
CA THR A 201 -5.62 -0.67 -3.51
C THR A 201 -7.02 -0.82 -4.08
N VAL A 202 -7.27 -1.86 -4.88
CA VAL A 202 -8.60 -2.18 -5.43
C VAL A 202 -9.57 -2.60 -4.33
N ASP A 203 -9.12 -3.38 -3.35
CA ASP A 203 -9.93 -3.74 -2.18
C ASP A 203 -10.34 -2.50 -1.36
N MET A 204 -9.40 -1.55 -1.20
CA MET A 204 -9.70 -0.25 -0.59
C MET A 204 -10.74 0.54 -1.35
N PHE A 205 -10.62 0.62 -2.69
CA PHE A 205 -11.67 1.22 -3.50
C PHE A 205 -13.02 0.56 -3.28
N HIS A 206 -13.04 -0.77 -3.22
CA HIS A 206 -14.28 -1.52 -3.06
C HIS A 206 -14.99 -1.16 -1.75
N TYR A 207 -14.34 -1.30 -0.60
CA TYR A 207 -15.02 -1.04 0.67
C TYR A 207 -15.36 0.45 0.86
N LEU A 208 -14.52 1.38 0.37
CA LEU A 208 -14.82 2.81 0.45
C LEU A 208 -16.05 3.17 -0.40
N THR A 209 -16.12 2.68 -1.64
CA THR A 209 -17.22 3.02 -2.57
C THR A 209 -18.56 2.40 -2.19
N VAL A 210 -18.56 1.31 -1.40
CA VAL A 210 -19.79 0.70 -0.88
C VAL A 210 -20.52 1.63 0.09
N ASP A 211 -19.80 2.21 1.06
CA ASP A 211 -20.39 3.04 2.12
C ASP A 211 -20.30 4.56 1.82
N ILE A 212 -19.27 4.99 1.10
CA ILE A 212 -18.99 6.40 0.78
C ILE A 212 -19.18 6.59 -0.72
N LYS A 213 -20.36 7.05 -1.14
CA LYS A 213 -20.70 7.19 -2.57
C LYS A 213 -20.53 8.60 -3.12
N GLU A 214 -21.03 9.60 -2.40
CA GLU A 214 -21.14 10.99 -2.90
C GLU A 214 -19.81 11.57 -3.40
N PRO A 215 -18.67 11.42 -2.68
CA PRO A 215 -17.40 11.95 -3.17
C PRO A 215 -16.97 11.38 -4.53
N PHE A 216 -17.22 10.10 -4.80
CA PHE A 216 -16.84 9.45 -6.07
C PHE A 216 -17.73 9.86 -7.25
N LEU A 217 -18.89 10.45 -6.98
CA LEU A 217 -19.81 10.96 -8.01
C LEU A 217 -19.58 12.43 -8.35
N ARG A 218 -18.64 13.11 -7.68
CA ARG A 218 -18.32 14.51 -7.98
C ARG A 218 -17.69 14.63 -9.36
N PRO A 219 -17.93 15.74 -10.09
CA PRO A 219 -17.39 15.94 -11.45
C PRO A 219 -15.87 15.80 -11.56
N GLU A 220 -15.15 16.13 -10.51
CA GLU A 220 -13.69 16.02 -10.43
C GLU A 220 -13.14 14.59 -10.32
N LEU A 221 -13.99 13.61 -9.96
CA LEU A 221 -13.61 12.21 -9.77
C LEU A 221 -14.34 11.24 -10.71
N VAL A 222 -15.64 11.46 -10.98
CA VAL A 222 -16.49 10.45 -11.62
C VAL A 222 -15.99 9.99 -12.99
N ASP A 223 -15.63 10.92 -13.87
CA ASP A 223 -15.15 10.59 -15.23
C ASP A 223 -13.77 9.92 -15.19
N ARG A 224 -12.91 10.36 -14.27
CA ARG A 224 -11.57 9.78 -14.08
C ARG A 224 -11.65 8.36 -13.53
N LEU A 225 -12.53 8.14 -12.56
CA LEU A 225 -12.76 6.83 -11.98
C LEU A 225 -13.33 5.87 -13.03
N ALA A 226 -14.32 6.30 -13.80
CA ALA A 226 -14.88 5.50 -14.89
C ALA A 226 -13.83 5.15 -15.95
N ALA A 227 -13.02 6.12 -16.37
CA ALA A 227 -11.93 5.89 -17.31
C ALA A 227 -10.88 4.90 -16.76
N MET A 228 -10.46 5.07 -15.51
CA MET A 228 -9.51 4.16 -14.85
C MET A 228 -10.06 2.74 -14.72
N LEU A 229 -11.32 2.58 -14.30
CA LEU A 229 -11.95 1.26 -14.17
C LEU A 229 -12.09 0.58 -15.54
N ASN A 230 -12.51 1.32 -16.57
CA ASN A 230 -12.62 0.81 -17.94
C ASN A 230 -11.26 0.38 -18.49
N PHE A 231 -10.23 1.21 -18.28
CA PHE A 231 -8.86 0.89 -18.68
C PHE A 231 -8.39 -0.40 -18.01
N ASN A 232 -8.51 -0.50 -16.69
CA ASN A 232 -8.07 -1.69 -15.96
C ASN A 232 -8.88 -2.95 -16.32
N LEU A 233 -10.18 -2.82 -16.60
CA LEU A 233 -11.00 -3.95 -17.07
C LEU A 233 -10.55 -4.42 -18.46
N GLN A 234 -10.25 -3.51 -19.37
CA GLN A 234 -9.70 -3.87 -20.68
C GLN A 234 -8.35 -4.55 -20.57
N GLN A 235 -7.51 -4.13 -19.63
CA GLN A 235 -6.21 -4.75 -19.39
C GLN A 235 -6.37 -6.17 -18.85
N LEU A 236 -7.25 -6.39 -17.87
CA LEU A 236 -7.47 -7.69 -17.22
C LEU A 236 -8.28 -8.69 -18.06
N CYS A 237 -9.22 -8.22 -18.89
CA CYS A 237 -10.08 -9.09 -19.69
C CYS A 237 -9.71 -9.10 -21.19
N GLY A 238 -8.84 -8.20 -21.61
CA GLY A 238 -8.41 -8.06 -22.99
C GLY A 238 -7.24 -8.98 -23.36
N PRO A 239 -6.75 -8.88 -24.61
CA PRO A 239 -5.66 -9.71 -25.10
C PRO A 239 -4.36 -9.53 -24.30
N LYS A 240 -4.15 -8.39 -23.62
CA LYS A 240 -2.97 -8.16 -22.78
C LYS A 240 -2.88 -9.03 -21.53
N CYS A 241 -3.98 -9.63 -21.07
CA CYS A 241 -3.95 -10.60 -19.97
C CYS A 241 -3.92 -12.07 -20.47
N LYS A 242 -4.13 -12.29 -21.78
CA LYS A 242 -4.13 -13.62 -22.41
C LYS A 242 -2.83 -13.94 -23.17
N ALA A 243 -1.95 -12.96 -23.31
CA ALA A 243 -0.64 -13.05 -23.95
C ALA A 243 0.44 -12.77 -22.90
#